data_AF-A0A9W7FBH0-F1
#
_entry.id   AF-A0A9W7FBH0-F1
#
_cell.length_a   1.000
_cell.length_b   1.000
_cell.length_c   1.000
_cell.angle_alpha   90.00
_cell.angle_beta   90.00
_cell.angle_gamma   90.00
#
_symmetry.space_group_name_H-M   'P 1'
#
loop_
_entity.id
_entity.type
_entity.pdbx_description
1 polymer ?
#
loop_
_entity_poly.entity_id
_entity_poly.type
_entity_poly.pdbx_seq_one_letter_code
_entity_poly.pdbx_strand_id
1 'polypeptide(L)'
;MDLSLHSMEVVNRLSSLLSREFILLYMHNCITSSSIITDRYLQSRTVRLVCVFLMSLLRNGRVGVEECRVEVEGFCVEFSRIREAAGLFKLIKSMSADV
;
A
#
# COMPACT_ATOMS: atom_id res chain seq x y z
N MET A 1 -4.01 -12.33 -7.83
CA MET A 1 -2.62 -12.40 -7.31
C MET A 1 -2.69 -12.88 -5.88
N ASP A 2 -1.88 -13.87 -5.49
CA ASP A 2 -1.82 -14.28 -4.08
C ASP A 2 -1.07 -13.21 -3.27
N LEU A 3 -1.85 -12.37 -2.59
CA LEU A 3 -1.33 -11.36 -1.67
C LEU A 3 -0.86 -12.04 -0.37
N SER A 4 0.36 -12.56 -0.42
CA SER A 4 1.04 -13.11 0.75
C SER A 4 2.08 -12.12 1.30
N LEU A 5 2.36 -12.22 2.61
CA LEU A 5 3.47 -11.50 3.24
C LEU A 5 4.78 -11.75 2.48
N HIS A 6 5.04 -12.99 2.09
CA HIS A 6 6.25 -13.37 1.37
C HIS A 6 6.38 -12.65 0.03
N SER A 7 5.30 -12.59 -0.76
CA SER A 7 5.27 -11.88 -2.04
C SER A 7 5.62 -10.39 -1.85
N MET A 8 5.03 -9.74 -0.84
CA MET A 8 5.29 -8.33 -0.53
C MET A 8 6.72 -8.09 -0.03
N GLU A 9 7.26 -8.99 0.79
CA GLU A 9 8.65 -8.90 1.25
C GLU A 9 9.66 -9.04 0.11
N VAL A 10 9.43 -9.97 -0.82
CA VAL A 10 10.27 -10.15 -2.01
C VAL A 10 10.28 -8.87 -2.84
N VAL A 11 9.11 -8.29 -3.13
CA VAL A 11 9.03 -7.04 -3.88
C VAL A 11 9.68 -5.88 -3.13
N ASN A 12 9.49 -5.79 -1.81
CA ASN A 12 10.11 -4.73 -1.00
C ASN A 12 11.64 -4.84 -1.01
N ARG A 13 12.20 -6.06 -0.91
CA ARG A 13 13.65 -6.31 -0.97
C ARG A 13 14.24 -6.03 -2.35
N LEU A 14 13.50 -6.39 -3.41
CA LEU A 14 13.94 -6.19 -4.79
C LEU A 14 13.60 -4.81 -5.33
N SER A 15 12.88 -3.97 -4.58
CA SER A 15 12.39 -2.66 -5.04
C SER A 15 13.49 -1.71 -5.56
N SER A 16 14.77 -1.96 -5.29
CA SER A 16 15.89 -1.16 -5.83
C SER A 16 16.37 -1.62 -7.19
N LEU A 17 16.02 -2.85 -7.56
CA LEU A 17 16.37 -3.50 -8.82
C LEU A 17 15.18 -3.53 -9.79
N LEU A 18 13.97 -3.23 -9.30
CA LEU A 18 12.74 -3.22 -10.08
C LEU A 18 12.49 -1.83 -10.65
N SER A 19 11.90 -1.79 -11.85
CA SER A 19 11.49 -0.53 -12.46
C SER A 19 10.37 0.13 -11.66
N ARG A 20 10.28 1.46 -11.77
CA ARG A 20 9.27 2.24 -11.07
C ARG A 20 7.85 1.85 -11.49
N GLU A 21 7.67 1.61 -12.78
CA GLU A 21 6.41 1.20 -13.40
C GLU A 21 5.94 -0.14 -12.83
N PHE A 22 6.86 -1.07 -12.58
CA PHE A 22 6.53 -2.35 -11.96
C PHE A 22 6.01 -2.16 -10.52
N ILE A 23 6.66 -1.30 -9.74
CA ILE A 23 6.26 -1.03 -8.35
C ILE A 23 4.86 -0.41 -8.30
N LEU A 24 4.59 0.55 -9.19
CA LEU A 24 3.27 1.18 -9.31
C LEU A 24 2.19 0.17 -9.72
N LEU A 25 2.47 -0.67 -10.72
CA LEU A 25 1.54 -1.72 -11.15
C LEU A 25 1.28 -2.74 -10.03
N TYR A 26 2.32 -3.14 -9.30
CA TYR A 26 2.20 -4.07 -8.18
C TYR A 26 1.37 -3.46 -7.04
N MET A 27 1.58 -2.17 -6.74
CA MET A 27 0.80 -1.43 -5.77
C MET A 27 -0.68 -1.40 -6.14
N HIS A 28 -1.01 -1.03 -7.39
CA HIS A 28 -2.38 -1.02 -7.90
C HIS A 28 -3.04 -2.38 -7.72
N ASN A 29 -2.36 -3.45 -8.15
CA ASN A 29 -2.84 -4.81 -8.00
C ASN A 29 -3.07 -5.21 -6.53
N CYS A 30 -2.23 -4.74 -5.60
CA CYS A 30 -2.41 -4.99 -4.17
C CYS A 30 -3.69 -4.34 -3.63
N ILE A 31 -3.92 -3.09 -4.00
CA ILE A 31 -5.10 -2.32 -3.58
C ILE A 31 -6.36 -3.00 -4.13
N THR A 32 -6.44 -3.19 -5.45
CA THR A 32 -7.61 -3.83 -6.08
C THR A 32 -7.85 -5.24 -5.55
N SER A 33 -6.79 -6.05 -5.41
CA SER A 33 -6.92 -7.43 -4.93
C SER A 33 -7.39 -7.49 -3.47
N SER A 34 -7.11 -6.47 -2.65
CA SER A 34 -7.57 -6.45 -1.26
C SER A 34 -9.07 -6.14 -1.13
N SER A 35 -9.64 -5.35 -2.05
CA SER A 35 -11.08 -5.02 -2.08
C SER A 35 -11.96 -6.17 -2.53
N ILE A 36 -11.45 -7.08 -3.36
CA ILE A 36 -12.21 -8.24 -3.87
C ILE A 36 -12.26 -9.44 -2.91
N ILE A 37 -11.49 -9.42 -1.81
CA ILE A 37 -11.49 -10.52 -0.82
C ILE A 37 -12.83 -10.52 -0.06
N THR A 38 -13.58 -11.62 -0.19
CA THR A 38 -14.90 -11.79 0.42
C THR A 38 -14.83 -12.13 1.91
N ASP A 39 -13.87 -12.95 2.31
CA ASP A 39 -13.68 -13.29 3.72
C ASP A 39 -13.13 -12.09 4.50
N ARG A 40 -13.91 -11.60 5.48
CA ARG A 40 -13.60 -10.36 6.21
C ARG A 40 -12.34 -10.47 7.07
N TYR A 41 -12.04 -11.67 7.58
CA TYR A 41 -10.86 -11.89 8.38
C TYR A 41 -9.60 -11.87 7.50
N LEU A 42 -9.63 -12.57 6.36
CA LEU A 42 -8.55 -12.57 5.38
C LEU A 42 -8.37 -11.20 4.73
N GLN A 43 -9.46 -10.49 4.42
CA GLN A 43 -9.44 -9.12 3.92
C GLN A 43 -8.73 -8.20 4.93
N SER A 44 -9.14 -8.24 6.20
CA SER A 44 -8.53 -7.40 7.24
C SER A 44 -7.04 -7.69 7.40
N ARG A 45 -6.64 -8.97 7.38
CA ARG A 45 -5.23 -9.36 7.45
C ARG A 45 -4.45 -8.86 6.22
N THR A 46 -5.02 -9.00 5.03
CA THR A 46 -4.38 -8.57 3.78
C THR A 46 -4.22 -7.06 3.74
N VAL A 47 -5.26 -6.30 4.10
CA VAL A 47 -5.20 -4.84 4.16
C VAL A 47 -4.09 -4.37 5.11
N ARG A 48 -3.91 -5.01 6.28
CA ARG A 48 -2.80 -4.68 7.19
C ARG A 48 -1.44 -4.86 6.52
N LEU A 49 -1.25 -5.96 5.79
CA LEU A 49 -0.01 -6.23 5.06
C LEU A 49 0.23 -5.19 3.95
N VAL A 50 -0.81 -4.89 3.17
CA VAL A 50 -0.77 -3.84 2.14
C VAL A 50 -0.38 -2.50 2.77
N CYS A 51 -1.01 -2.10 3.88
CA CYS A 51 -0.67 -0.84 4.57
C CYS A 51 0.81 -0.77 4.95
N VAL A 52 1.36 -1.83 5.55
CA VAL A 52 2.78 -1.89 5.94
C VAL A 52 3.70 -1.83 4.72
N PHE A 53 3.35 -2.53 3.65
CA PHE A 53 4.09 -2.49 2.39
C PHE A 53 4.08 -1.09 1.76
N LEU A 54 2.92 -0.43 1.67
CA LEU A 54 2.80 0.93 1.15
C LEU A 54 3.58 1.95 1.97
N MET A 55 3.51 1.86 3.31
CA MET A 55 4.32 2.71 4.20
C MET A 55 5.82 2.50 3.96
N SER A 56 6.27 1.26 3.69
CA SER A 56 7.67 0.96 3.36
C SER A 56 8.08 1.60 2.02
N LEU A 57 7.27 1.47 0.97
CA LEU A 57 7.56 2.07 -0.33
C LEU A 57 7.67 3.60 -0.26
N LEU A 58 6.75 4.24 0.47
CA LEU A 58 6.73 5.70 0.67
C LEU A 58 7.95 6.18 1.46
N ARG A 59 8.25 5.55 2.61
CA ARG A 59 9.39 5.93 3.46
C ARG A 59 10.73 5.73 2.78
N ASN A 60 10.84 4.72 1.92
CA ASN A 60 12.06 4.44 1.17
C ASN A 60 12.16 5.22 -0.15
N GLY A 61 11.22 6.15 -0.42
CA GLY A 61 11.22 7.00 -1.61
C GLY A 61 11.08 6.23 -2.93
N ARG A 62 10.52 5.02 -2.90
CA ARG A 62 10.38 4.19 -4.11
C ARG A 62 9.20 4.59 -4.97
N VAL A 63 8.18 5.16 -4.33
CA VAL A 63 7.02 5.77 -4.97
C VAL A 63 6.86 7.19 -4.42
N GLY A 64 6.58 8.15 -5.31
CA GLY A 64 6.29 9.52 -4.90
C GLY A 64 4.88 9.64 -4.34
N VAL A 65 4.71 10.39 -3.24
CA VAL A 65 3.40 10.59 -2.59
C VAL A 65 2.36 11.13 -3.57
N GLU A 66 2.72 12.13 -4.37
CA GLU A 66 1.81 12.76 -5.33
C GLU A 66 1.29 11.79 -6.40
N GLU A 67 2.11 10.81 -6.81
CA GLU A 67 1.74 9.86 -7.87
C GLU A 67 0.73 8.81 -7.40
N CYS A 68 0.79 8.41 -6.13
CA CYS A 68 -0.08 7.39 -5.57
C CYS A 68 -1.18 7.94 -4.68
N ARG A 69 -1.25 9.26 -4.49
CA ARG A 69 -2.09 9.90 -3.46
C ARG A 69 -3.55 9.51 -3.56
N VAL A 70 -4.15 9.73 -4.73
CA VAL A 70 -5.58 9.50 -4.95
C VAL A 70 -5.95 8.04 -4.68
N GLU A 71 -5.13 7.12 -5.17
CA GLU A 71 -5.38 5.69 -5.04
C GLU A 71 -5.21 5.21 -3.58
N VAL A 72 -4.13 5.64 -2.92
CA VAL A 72 -3.85 5.21 -1.55
C VAL A 72 -4.78 5.90 -0.54
N GLU A 73 -5.17 7.16 -0.76
CA GLU A 73 -6.19 7.82 0.07
C GLU A 73 -7.55 7.13 -0.09
N GLY A 74 -7.96 6.80 -1.31
CA GLY A 74 -9.18 6.03 -1.59
C GLY A 74 -9.20 4.69 -0.85
N PHE A 75 -8.10 3.93 -0.96
CA PHE A 75 -7.90 2.69 -0.22
C PHE A 75 -7.99 2.89 1.30
N CYS A 76 -7.35 3.93 1.84
CA CYS A 76 -7.39 4.21 3.27
C CYS A 76 -8.80 4.56 3.77
N VAL A 77 -9.59 5.28 2.97
CA VAL A 77 -10.98 5.63 3.28
C VAL A 77 -11.86 4.37 3.28
N GLU A 78 -11.74 3.54 2.25
CA GLU A 78 -12.45 2.26 2.12
C GLU A 78 -12.22 1.38 3.36
N PHE A 79 -10.97 1.32 3.84
CA PHE A 79 -10.57 0.49 4.98
C PHE A 79 -10.35 1.26 6.27
N SER A 80 -10.98 2.43 6.45
CA SER A 80 -10.77 3.35 7.58
C SER A 80 -10.96 2.73 8.98
N ARG A 81 -11.72 1.62 9.09
CA ARG A 81 -11.89 0.87 10.34
C ARG A 81 -10.62 0.09 10.76
N ILE A 82 -9.68 -0.11 9.84
CA ILE A 82 -8.42 -0.80 10.09
C ILE A 82 -7.37 0.23 10.53
N ARG A 83 -6.75 -0.02 11.69
CA ARG A 83 -5.82 0.91 12.34
C ARG A 83 -4.65 1.28 11.44
N GLU A 84 -4.12 0.31 10.70
CA GLU A 84 -2.98 0.48 9.80
C GLU A 84 -3.34 1.37 8.60
N ALA A 85 -4.58 1.31 8.10
CA ALA A 85 -5.07 2.19 7.04
C ALA A 85 -5.19 3.64 7.54
N ALA A 86 -5.73 3.84 8.75
CA ALA A 86 -5.74 5.16 9.38
C ALA A 86 -4.31 5.71 9.63
N GLY A 87 -3.36 4.83 9.95
CA GLY A 87 -1.95 5.18 10.09
C GLY A 87 -1.30 5.62 8.77
N LEU A 88 -1.55 4.87 7.69
CA LEU A 88 -1.07 5.20 6.35
C LEU A 88 -1.65 6.53 5.84
N PHE A 89 -2.95 6.78 6.05
CA PHE A 89 -3.58 8.05 5.68
C PHE A 89 -2.92 9.25 6.36
N LYS A 90 -2.60 9.12 7.66
CA LYS A 90 -1.88 10.16 8.41
C LYS A 90 -0.47 10.38 7.87
N LEU A 91 0.24 9.30 7.53
CA LEU A 91 1.57 9.37 6.93
C LEU A 91 1.54 10.19 5.63
N ILE A 92 0.61 9.87 4.73
CA ILE A 92 0.43 10.58 3.45
C ILE A 92 0.17 12.06 3.68
N LYS A 93 -0.75 12.41 4.61
CA LYS A 93 -1.01 13.81 4.95
C LYS A 93 0.21 14.53 5.49
N SER A 94 1.01 13.88 6.34
CA SER A 94 2.23 14.50 6.89
C SER A 94 3.28 14.76 5.82
N MET A 95 3.47 13.84 4.87
CA MET A 95 4.45 14.00 3.79
C MET A 95 4.02 15.03 2.75
N SER A 96 2.74 15.36 2.70
CA SER A 96 2.18 16.41 1.82
C SER A 96 2.10 17.80 2.47
N ALA A 97 2.35 17.90 3.77
CA ALA A 97 2.30 19.15 4.52
C ALA A 97 3.65 19.92 4.51
N ASP A 98 4.68 19.37 3.88
CA ASP A 98 6.00 19.97 3.73
C ASP A 98 6.16 20.75 2.39
N VAL A 99 5.18 21.61 2.06
CA VAL A 99 5.27 22.62 0.99
C VAL A 99 4.74 23.96 1.49
#